data_AF-A0A179BDB2-F1
#
_entry.id   AF-A0A179BDB2-F1
#
_cell.length_a   1.000
_cell.length_b   1.000
_cell.length_c   1.000
_cell.angle_alpha   90.00
_cell.angle_beta   90.00
_cell.angle_gamma   90.00
#
_symmetry.space_group_name_H-M   'P 1'
#
loop_
_entity.id
_entity.type
_entity.pdbx_description
1 polymer ?
#
loop_
_entity_poly.entity_id
_entity_poly.type
_entity_poly.pdbx_seq_one_letter_code
_entity_poly.pdbx_strand_id
1 'polypeptide(L)'
;MFRNFVYKAWVDPKDEPLLIEQAQRIRRTYAKACQFGTMDEGRKYLNRELADIWYATRQMTATWLKGEHARRTIKRKGRPEDNDTEKAAHDGYDGVIGGVLVSANEIPYAEFLKRDEKYKVHFKTIKAGEKPLMELTMPLWSRRDGEPFSVRFLMHRPIAGHLLVRRFHLVMRYKRHAGKLVGYTWYVSIMVKMDNPEMRKPRRIGTLWPSWKVEPDGSILVMRLEIDYLDGSKKDIKYHLPPGTISRARRAYHLSIIGQDNIEYNNFDRWRMDTYRKWAVDVCKRVDVIKQVDFTKPIGLEVGSSVPGTIPRHRPLVAVGLLIAAIREKANGSGISLATE
;
A
#
# COMPACT_ATOMS: atom_id res chain seq x y z
N MET A 1 -8.60 12.48 13.25
CA MET A 1 -8.43 11.62 12.05
C MET A 1 -7.36 10.59 12.35
N PHE A 2 -7.43 9.38 11.77
CA PHE A 2 -6.40 8.34 11.94
C PHE A 2 -5.53 8.26 10.68
N ARG A 3 -4.22 8.13 10.86
CA ARG A 3 -3.26 7.91 9.76
C ARG A 3 -2.51 6.62 10.01
N ASN A 4 -2.39 5.80 8.96
CA ASN A 4 -1.57 4.59 8.99
C ASN A 4 -0.21 4.87 8.36
N PHE A 5 0.84 4.53 9.09
CA PHE A 5 2.21 4.49 8.61
C PHE A 5 2.60 3.03 8.40
N VAL A 6 3.03 2.68 7.19
CA VAL A 6 3.38 1.30 6.83
C VAL A 6 4.84 1.26 6.41
N TYR A 7 5.67 0.51 7.13
CA TYR A 7 7.10 0.41 6.92
C TYR A 7 7.46 -1.00 6.49
N LYS A 8 8.24 -1.16 5.42
CA LYS A 8 8.80 -2.47 5.08
C LYS A 8 9.69 -2.95 6.22
N ALA A 9 9.50 -4.20 6.60
CA ALA A 9 10.19 -4.86 7.69
C ALA A 9 10.94 -6.11 7.21
N TRP A 10 11.91 -6.52 8.02
CA TRP A 10 12.73 -7.71 7.85
C TRP A 10 12.69 -8.48 9.17
N VAL A 11 12.32 -9.75 9.07
CA VAL A 11 12.34 -10.72 10.16
C VAL A 11 13.68 -11.45 10.09
N ASP A 12 14.18 -11.93 11.23
CA ASP A 12 15.31 -12.88 11.22
C ASP A 12 14.93 -14.13 10.41
N PRO A 13 15.77 -14.58 9.45
CA PRO A 13 15.52 -15.80 8.69
C PRO A 13 15.23 -17.04 9.55
N LYS A 14 15.75 -17.10 10.78
CA LYS A 14 15.48 -18.20 11.73
C LYS A 14 14.03 -18.20 12.23
N ASP A 15 13.45 -17.02 12.43
CA ASP A 15 12.09 -16.86 12.96
C ASP A 15 11.03 -16.83 11.84
N GLU A 16 11.42 -16.45 10.62
CA GLU A 16 10.50 -16.23 9.51
C GLU A 16 9.58 -17.42 9.20
N PRO A 17 10.03 -18.69 9.15
CA PRO A 17 9.15 -19.84 8.92
C PRO A 17 8.05 -19.95 9.98
N LEU A 18 8.41 -19.79 11.26
CA LEU A 18 7.47 -19.84 12.37
C LEU A 18 6.46 -18.70 12.30
N LEU A 19 6.92 -17.47 12.01
CA LEU A 19 6.01 -16.33 11.86
C LEU A 19 5.08 -16.51 10.65
N ILE A 20 5.53 -17.07 9.53
CA ILE A 20 4.66 -17.36 8.39
C ILE A 20 3.55 -18.32 8.82
N GLU A 21 3.91 -19.41 9.48
CA GLU A 21 2.96 -20.43 9.96
C GLU A 21 1.91 -19.81 10.89
N GLN A 22 2.33 -19.04 11.89
CA GLN A 22 1.40 -18.44 12.86
C GLN A 22 0.53 -17.35 12.22
N ALA A 23 1.06 -16.58 11.25
CA ALA A 23 0.28 -15.58 10.52
C ALA A 23 -0.85 -16.25 9.74
N GLN A 24 -0.55 -17.38 9.09
CA GLN A 24 -1.54 -18.17 8.38
C GLN A 24 -2.54 -18.81 9.34
N ARG A 25 -2.09 -19.32 10.50
CA ARG A 25 -2.98 -19.89 11.53
C ARG A 25 -3.98 -18.85 12.02
N ILE A 26 -3.52 -17.67 12.48
CA ILE A 26 -4.39 -16.57 12.94
C ILE A 26 -5.41 -16.22 11.86
N ARG A 27 -4.97 -16.13 10.60
CA ARG A 27 -5.84 -15.84 9.48
C ARG A 27 -6.90 -16.92 9.26
N ARG A 28 -6.52 -18.20 9.24
CA ARG A 28 -7.47 -19.33 9.07
C ARG A 28 -8.48 -19.37 10.21
N THR A 29 -8.01 -19.18 11.44
CA THR A 29 -8.89 -19.13 12.62
C THR A 29 -9.85 -17.95 12.53
N TYR A 30 -9.39 -16.77 12.12
CA TYR A 30 -10.25 -15.61 11.88
C TYR A 30 -11.32 -15.88 10.82
N ALA A 31 -10.94 -16.43 9.65
CA ALA A 31 -11.87 -16.71 8.57
C ALA A 31 -12.97 -17.70 9.03
N LYS A 32 -12.60 -18.75 9.78
CA LYS A 32 -13.54 -19.69 10.37
C LYS A 32 -14.39 -19.04 11.47
N ALA A 33 -13.82 -18.17 12.31
CA ALA A 33 -14.57 -17.41 13.31
C ALA A 33 -15.66 -16.53 12.69
N CYS A 34 -15.41 -15.96 11.50
CA CYS A 34 -16.40 -15.19 10.77
C CYS A 34 -17.56 -16.03 10.24
N GLN A 35 -17.46 -17.36 10.15
CA GLN A 35 -18.55 -18.20 9.65
C GLN A 35 -19.62 -18.51 10.71
N PHE A 36 -19.36 -18.21 11.98
CA PHE A 36 -20.34 -18.44 13.05
C PHE A 36 -21.53 -17.47 12.96
N GLY A 37 -22.70 -17.94 13.40
CA GLY A 37 -23.94 -17.17 13.35
C GLY A 37 -23.95 -15.99 14.32
N THR A 38 -23.27 -16.12 15.46
CA THR A 38 -23.19 -15.07 16.48
C THR A 38 -21.76 -14.60 16.74
N MET A 39 -21.62 -13.35 17.19
CA MET A 39 -20.32 -12.79 17.57
C MET A 39 -19.68 -13.56 18.74
N ASP A 40 -20.50 -14.01 19.69
CA ASP A 40 -20.02 -14.68 20.90
C ASP A 40 -19.44 -16.06 20.59
N GLU A 41 -20.05 -16.81 19.68
CA GLU A 41 -19.50 -18.09 19.20
C GLU A 41 -18.16 -17.90 18.49
N GLY A 42 -18.08 -16.95 17.55
CA GLY A 42 -16.83 -16.64 16.85
C GLY A 42 -15.73 -16.19 17.82
N ARG A 43 -16.07 -15.40 18.84
CA ARG A 43 -15.12 -14.95 19.87
C ARG A 43 -14.65 -16.10 20.77
N LYS A 44 -15.55 -16.99 21.18
CA LYS A 44 -15.20 -18.21 21.95
C LYS A 44 -14.25 -19.09 21.15
N TYR A 45 -14.53 -19.27 19.85
CA TYR A 45 -13.65 -20.00 18.93
C TYR A 45 -12.25 -19.36 18.86
N LEU A 46 -12.14 -18.07 18.57
CA LEU A 46 -10.84 -17.35 18.53
C LEU A 46 -10.05 -17.51 19.84
N ASN A 47 -10.70 -17.34 20.99
CA ASN A 47 -10.03 -17.40 22.28
C ASN A 47 -9.52 -18.80 22.62
N ARG A 48 -10.21 -19.85 22.17
CA ARG A 48 -9.81 -21.24 22.36
C ARG A 48 -8.65 -21.61 21.42
N GLU A 49 -8.80 -21.34 20.14
CA GLU A 49 -7.86 -21.79 19.11
C GLU A 49 -6.55 -21.00 19.07
N LEU A 50 -6.53 -19.77 19.60
CA LEU A 50 -5.34 -18.92 19.67
C LEU A 50 -4.89 -18.69 21.13
N ALA A 51 -5.32 -19.55 22.06
CA ALA A 51 -5.07 -19.36 23.50
C ALA A 51 -3.58 -19.20 23.84
N ASP A 52 -2.73 -19.89 23.09
CA ASP A 52 -1.28 -19.88 23.14
C ASP A 52 -0.65 -18.62 22.51
N ILE A 53 -1.32 -17.99 21.54
CA ILE A 53 -0.86 -16.75 20.90
C ILE A 53 -1.02 -15.58 21.85
N TRP A 54 -0.05 -14.66 21.79
CA TRP A 54 0.01 -13.47 22.62
C TRP A 54 -1.34 -12.71 22.65
N TYR A 55 -1.76 -12.34 23.86
CA TYR A 55 -3.08 -11.78 24.14
C TYR A 55 -3.43 -10.55 23.30
N ALA A 56 -2.47 -9.65 23.06
CA ALA A 56 -2.71 -8.44 22.29
C ALA A 56 -3.10 -8.75 20.83
N THR A 57 -2.42 -9.73 20.22
CA THR A 57 -2.75 -10.25 18.89
C THR A 57 -4.17 -10.83 18.86
N ARG A 58 -4.56 -11.63 19.86
CA ARG A 58 -5.92 -12.17 19.99
C ARG A 58 -6.99 -11.08 20.08
N GLN A 59 -6.77 -10.06 20.92
CA GLN A 59 -7.70 -8.93 21.07
C GLN A 59 -7.90 -8.19 19.74
N MET A 60 -6.86 -8.04 18.94
CA MET A 60 -6.96 -7.46 17.61
C MET A 60 -7.81 -8.31 16.67
N THR A 61 -7.60 -9.63 16.65
CA THR A 61 -8.41 -10.55 15.84
C THR A 61 -9.89 -10.49 16.23
N ALA A 62 -10.19 -10.45 17.53
CA ALA A 62 -11.56 -10.28 18.03
C ALA A 62 -12.18 -8.93 17.63
N THR A 63 -11.38 -7.86 17.59
CA THR A 63 -11.84 -6.53 17.13
C THR A 63 -12.21 -6.56 15.64
N TRP A 64 -11.43 -7.26 14.81
CA TRP A 64 -11.78 -7.44 13.39
C TRP A 64 -13.07 -8.23 13.22
N LEU A 65 -13.24 -9.31 13.99
CA LEU A 65 -14.44 -10.13 13.98
C LEU A 65 -15.68 -9.29 14.30
N LYS A 66 -15.61 -8.44 15.34
CA LYS A 66 -16.68 -7.48 15.66
C LYS A 66 -17.02 -6.58 14.47
N GLY A 67 -16.01 -6.07 13.77
CA GLY A 67 -16.19 -5.24 12.58
C GLY A 67 -16.77 -5.99 11.37
N GLU A 68 -16.54 -7.30 11.26
CA GLU A 68 -17.13 -8.16 10.22
C GLU A 68 -18.61 -8.45 10.52
N HIS A 69 -18.94 -8.88 11.74
CA HIS A 69 -20.33 -9.09 12.15
C HIS A 69 -21.16 -7.81 11.98
N ALA A 70 -20.64 -6.65 12.42
CA ALA A 70 -21.34 -5.38 12.22
C ALA A 70 -21.63 -5.09 10.74
N ARG A 71 -20.72 -5.42 9.82
CA ARG A 71 -20.94 -5.23 8.37
C ARG A 71 -22.05 -6.15 7.85
N ARG A 72 -22.07 -7.41 8.27
CA ARG A 72 -23.11 -8.38 7.90
C ARG A 72 -24.49 -7.96 8.42
N THR A 73 -24.57 -7.52 9.67
CA THR A 73 -25.82 -7.03 10.27
C THR A 73 -26.38 -5.80 9.55
N ILE A 74 -25.52 -4.92 9.03
CA ILE A 74 -25.91 -3.67 8.35
C ILE A 74 -26.31 -3.90 6.87
N LYS A 75 -26.37 -5.15 6.36
CA LYS A 75 -26.69 -5.48 4.95
C LYS A 75 -25.86 -4.70 3.90
N ARG A 76 -24.65 -4.24 4.24
CA ARG A 76 -23.70 -3.83 3.19
C ARG A 76 -23.26 -5.11 2.50
N LYS A 77 -23.45 -5.19 1.17
CA LYS A 77 -23.00 -6.32 0.33
C LYS A 77 -21.63 -6.77 0.85
N GLY A 78 -21.59 -8.01 1.37
CA GLY A 78 -20.33 -8.66 1.71
C GLY A 78 -19.41 -8.55 0.50
N ARG A 79 -18.10 -8.43 0.73
CA ARG A 79 -17.18 -8.45 -0.41
C ARG A 79 -17.40 -9.81 -1.10
N PRO A 80 -17.33 -9.89 -2.44
CA PRO A 80 -17.48 -11.17 -3.16
C PRO A 80 -16.58 -12.29 -2.62
N GLU A 81 -15.50 -11.87 -1.96
CA GLU A 81 -14.41 -12.65 -1.40
C GLU A 81 -14.73 -13.24 0.00
N ASP A 82 -15.76 -12.75 0.70
CA ASP A 82 -16.18 -13.25 2.01
C ASP A 82 -16.97 -14.59 1.91
N ASN A 83 -17.34 -15.00 0.69
CA ASN A 83 -18.14 -16.19 0.41
C ASN A 83 -17.31 -17.42 0.02
N ASP A 84 -16.00 -17.26 -0.23
CA ASP A 84 -15.15 -18.34 -0.72
C ASP A 84 -13.78 -18.29 -0.03
N THR A 85 -13.67 -19.03 1.07
CA THR A 85 -12.46 -19.12 1.89
C THR A 85 -11.27 -19.78 1.17
N GLU A 86 -11.51 -20.61 0.14
CA GLU A 86 -10.45 -21.19 -0.70
C GLU A 86 -9.94 -20.18 -1.72
N LYS A 87 -10.84 -19.42 -2.34
CA LYS A 87 -10.46 -18.28 -3.19
C LYS A 87 -9.78 -17.17 -2.40
N ALA A 88 -10.18 -16.94 -1.15
CA ALA A 88 -9.45 -16.06 -0.24
C ALA A 88 -8.01 -16.55 0.01
N ALA A 89 -7.81 -17.85 0.23
CA ALA A 89 -6.49 -18.47 0.34
C ALA A 89 -5.68 -18.30 -0.96
N HIS A 90 -6.34 -18.46 -2.11
CA HIS A 90 -5.78 -18.28 -3.44
C HIS A 90 -5.50 -16.83 -3.83
N ASP A 91 -6.25 -15.84 -3.32
CA ASP A 91 -6.14 -14.41 -3.66
C ASP A 91 -5.16 -13.67 -2.74
N GLY A 92 -4.82 -14.24 -1.59
CA GLY A 92 -3.66 -13.85 -0.79
C GLY A 92 -3.91 -12.68 0.16
N TYR A 93 -4.75 -12.89 1.17
CA TYR A 93 -4.93 -11.93 2.26
C TYR A 93 -3.77 -11.85 3.24
N ASP A 94 -3.34 -10.62 3.50
CA ASP A 94 -2.34 -10.27 4.49
C ASP A 94 -2.56 -11.00 5.83
N GLY A 95 -1.54 -11.71 6.32
CA GLY A 95 -1.53 -12.23 7.68
C GLY A 95 -1.10 -11.15 8.66
N VAL A 96 -1.57 -11.17 9.90
CA VAL A 96 -1.21 -10.16 10.90
C VAL A 96 -0.81 -10.83 12.20
N ILE A 97 0.37 -10.47 12.71
CA ILE A 97 0.94 -10.94 13.98
C ILE A 97 1.33 -9.74 14.84
N GLY A 98 1.33 -9.92 16.15
CA GLY A 98 2.19 -9.11 17.03
C GLY A 98 1.75 -7.66 17.07
N GLY A 99 0.49 -7.46 17.45
CA GLY A 99 -0.12 -6.13 17.45
C GLY A 99 -0.73 -5.78 18.80
N VAL A 100 -0.61 -4.50 19.15
CA VAL A 100 -1.21 -3.94 20.36
C VAL A 100 -2.28 -2.94 19.97
N LEU A 101 -3.41 -3.02 20.66
CA LEU A 101 -4.41 -1.97 20.69
C LEU A 101 -4.17 -1.11 21.94
N VAL A 102 -3.82 0.17 21.75
CA VAL A 102 -3.47 1.12 22.81
C VAL A 102 -4.70 1.95 23.24
N SER A 103 -5.91 1.46 22.93
CA SER A 103 -7.14 2.26 22.85
C SER A 103 -7.64 2.91 24.14
N ALA A 104 -7.23 2.45 25.32
CA ALA A 104 -7.69 3.03 26.58
C ALA A 104 -6.92 4.31 26.95
N ASN A 105 -5.63 4.39 26.61
CA ASN A 105 -4.73 5.49 26.97
C ASN A 105 -3.89 5.81 25.73
N GLU A 106 -4.48 6.44 24.71
CA GLU A 106 -3.74 6.88 23.52
C GLU A 106 -2.50 7.68 23.98
N ILE A 107 -1.29 7.19 23.65
CA ILE A 107 -0.02 7.74 24.16
C ILE A 107 0.78 8.36 23.03
N PRO A 108 1.47 9.49 23.27
CA PRO A 108 2.38 10.07 22.30
C PRO A 108 3.41 9.06 21.81
N TYR A 109 3.72 9.07 20.52
CA TYR A 109 4.69 8.16 19.91
C TYR A 109 6.06 8.21 20.60
N ALA A 110 6.52 9.41 20.99
CA ALA A 110 7.79 9.57 21.69
C ALA A 110 7.79 8.90 23.08
N GLU A 111 6.65 8.84 23.75
CA GLU A 111 6.50 8.14 25.03
C GLU A 111 6.36 6.64 24.82
N PHE A 112 5.62 6.24 23.79
CA PHE A 112 5.45 4.84 23.41
C PHE A 112 6.79 4.14 23.13
N LEU A 113 7.75 4.83 22.51
CA LEU A 113 9.10 4.31 22.27
C LEU A 113 9.90 4.04 23.56
N LYS A 114 9.52 4.66 24.69
CA LYS A 114 10.23 4.54 25.98
C LYS A 114 9.58 3.55 26.94
N ARG A 115 8.38 3.05 26.62
CA ARG A 115 7.62 2.17 27.52
C ARG A 115 7.94 0.71 27.26
N ASP A 116 8.49 0.05 28.28
CA ASP A 116 8.88 -1.36 28.19
C ASP A 116 7.80 -2.32 28.79
N GLU A 117 7.07 -1.88 29.83
CA GLU A 117 6.41 -2.84 30.74
C GLU A 117 4.98 -3.23 30.36
N LYS A 118 4.12 -2.29 29.95
CA LYS A 118 2.67 -2.58 29.81
C LYS A 118 2.33 -3.49 28.62
N TYR A 119 3.12 -3.40 27.56
CA TYR A 119 2.84 -4.08 26.29
C TYR A 119 3.90 -5.11 25.90
N LYS A 120 4.95 -5.31 26.71
CA LYS A 120 6.07 -6.23 26.41
C LYS A 120 6.65 -6.04 25.00
N VAL A 121 6.64 -4.81 24.52
CA VAL A 121 7.07 -4.45 23.17
C VAL A 121 8.15 -3.41 23.32
N HIS A 122 9.29 -3.68 22.69
CA HIS A 122 10.46 -2.82 22.80
C HIS A 122 10.83 -2.25 21.43
N PHE A 123 11.04 -0.94 21.37
CA PHE A 123 11.57 -0.25 20.19
C PHE A 123 13.00 0.21 20.44
N LYS A 124 13.93 -0.26 19.61
CA LYS A 124 15.33 0.12 19.66
C LYS A 124 15.72 0.84 18.38
N THR A 125 16.39 1.99 18.51
CA THR A 125 17.00 2.66 17.36
C THR A 125 18.35 2.02 17.07
N ILE A 126 18.48 1.33 15.94
CA ILE A 126 19.74 0.70 15.50
C ILE A 126 20.63 1.72 14.80
N LYS A 127 20.04 2.59 13.99
CA LYS A 127 20.74 3.69 13.30
C LYS A 127 19.86 4.92 13.24
N ALA A 128 20.35 6.04 13.77
CA ALA A 128 19.69 7.34 13.69
C ALA A 128 19.92 8.01 12.31
N GLY A 129 19.11 9.02 12.00
CA GLY A 129 19.19 9.80 10.76
C GLY A 129 17.81 10.16 10.22
N GLU A 130 17.73 10.73 9.02
CA GLU A 130 16.45 11.10 8.37
C GLU A 130 15.50 9.92 8.15
N LYS A 131 16.06 8.71 8.00
CA LYS A 131 15.32 7.45 7.86
C LYS A 131 15.87 6.46 8.87
N PRO A 132 15.45 6.53 10.14
CA PRO A 132 16.05 5.70 11.17
C PRO A 132 15.74 4.22 10.92
N LEU A 133 16.74 3.38 11.18
CA LEU A 133 16.57 1.93 11.23
C LEU A 133 16.16 1.56 12.64
N MET A 134 14.98 0.99 12.77
CA MET A 134 14.39 0.59 14.04
C MET A 134 14.36 -0.92 14.13
N GLU A 135 14.48 -1.44 15.35
CA GLU A 135 14.21 -2.82 15.71
C GLU A 135 13.03 -2.83 16.68
N LEU A 136 12.10 -3.75 16.44
CA LEU A 136 10.88 -3.93 17.22
C LEU A 136 10.85 -5.36 17.71
N THR A 137 10.95 -5.51 19.03
CA THR A 137 10.90 -6.81 19.71
C THR A 137 9.53 -6.99 20.34
N MET A 138 8.91 -8.15 20.12
CA MET A 138 7.55 -8.42 20.61
C MET A 138 7.30 -9.91 20.88
N PRO A 139 6.31 -10.26 21.72
CA PRO A 139 5.99 -11.64 21.99
C PRO A 139 5.14 -12.23 20.87
N LEU A 140 5.44 -13.49 20.50
CA LEU A 140 4.54 -14.30 19.69
C LEU A 140 3.52 -15.05 20.57
N TRP A 141 4.00 -15.56 21.69
CA TRP A 141 3.27 -16.45 22.59
C TRP A 141 2.75 -15.72 23.84
N SER A 142 1.70 -16.27 24.44
CA SER A 142 1.16 -15.81 25.73
C SER A 142 1.99 -16.30 26.93
N ARG A 143 2.78 -17.36 26.78
CA ARG A 143 3.63 -17.91 27.85
C ARG A 143 4.88 -17.05 28.07
N ARG A 144 5.38 -17.04 29.31
CA ARG A 144 6.56 -16.26 29.74
C ARG A 144 7.86 -16.76 29.08
N ASP A 145 7.91 -18.03 28.68
CA ASP A 145 9.15 -18.70 28.24
C ASP A 145 9.31 -18.75 26.72
N GLY A 146 8.33 -18.24 25.97
CA GLY A 146 8.48 -18.11 24.53
C GLY A 146 9.40 -16.95 24.20
N GLU A 147 10.49 -17.22 23.48
CA GLU A 147 11.41 -16.17 23.06
C GLU A 147 10.68 -15.09 22.24
N PRO A 148 10.86 -13.81 22.56
CA PRO A 148 10.31 -12.74 21.75
C PRO A 148 11.06 -12.69 20.41
N PHE A 149 10.33 -12.43 19.34
CA PHE A 149 10.95 -12.25 18.03
C PHE A 149 11.22 -10.77 17.78
N SER A 150 12.20 -10.50 16.93
CA SER A 150 12.58 -9.13 16.58
C SER A 150 12.40 -8.88 15.08
N VAL A 151 11.88 -7.71 14.75
CA VAL A 151 11.75 -7.26 13.36
C VAL A 151 12.43 -5.91 13.18
N ARG A 152 13.21 -5.79 12.12
CA ARG A 152 13.85 -4.52 11.75
C ARG A 152 13.04 -3.84 10.68
N PHE A 153 12.92 -2.52 10.72
CA PHE A 153 12.21 -1.76 9.71
C PHE A 153 12.80 -0.37 9.52
N LEU A 154 12.74 0.11 8.28
CA LEU A 154 13.24 1.43 7.92
C LEU A 154 12.09 2.45 7.99
N MET A 155 12.20 3.40 8.90
CA MET A 155 11.26 4.51 9.04
C MET A 155 11.51 5.59 7.98
N HIS A 156 11.19 5.28 6.72
CA HIS A 156 11.34 6.21 5.59
C HIS A 156 10.46 7.47 5.71
N ARG A 157 9.52 7.49 6.65
CA ARG A 157 8.68 8.62 7.06
C ARG A 157 8.54 8.60 8.59
N PRO A 158 9.37 9.34 9.34
CA PRO A 158 9.29 9.39 10.80
C PRO A 158 7.91 9.85 11.29
N ILE A 159 7.42 9.25 12.38
CA ILE A 159 6.18 9.66 13.05
C ILE A 159 6.54 10.80 14.00
N ALA A 160 5.80 11.92 13.93
CA ALA A 160 6.02 13.03 14.84
C ALA A 160 5.70 12.59 16.29
N GLY A 161 6.60 12.90 17.23
CA GLY A 161 6.57 12.36 18.58
C GLY A 161 5.30 12.64 19.38
N HIS A 162 4.60 13.74 19.09
CA HIS A 162 3.35 14.13 19.75
C HIS A 162 2.11 13.38 19.22
N LEU A 163 2.21 12.65 18.11
CA LEU A 163 1.08 11.92 17.56
C LEU A 163 0.75 10.72 18.44
N LEU A 164 -0.54 10.51 18.72
CA LEU A 164 -0.96 9.48 19.67
C LEU A 164 -1.07 8.12 18.98
N VAL A 165 -0.37 7.11 19.50
CA VAL A 165 -0.44 5.74 18.96
C VAL A 165 -1.75 5.10 19.36
N ARG A 166 -2.50 4.59 18.37
CA ARG A 166 -3.75 3.87 18.60
C ARG A 166 -3.56 2.36 18.53
N ARG A 167 -2.83 1.90 17.51
CA ARG A 167 -2.48 0.49 17.34
C ARG A 167 -1.25 0.34 16.49
N PHE A 168 -0.53 -0.76 16.66
CA PHE A 168 0.46 -1.20 15.69
C PHE A 168 0.38 -2.71 15.51
N HIS A 169 0.90 -3.23 14.40
CA HIS A 169 0.93 -4.66 14.10
C HIS A 169 1.96 -4.96 13.00
N LEU A 170 2.43 -6.20 12.99
CA LEU A 170 3.24 -6.75 11.89
C LEU A 170 2.31 -7.41 10.87
N VAL A 171 2.47 -7.06 9.61
CA VAL A 171 1.68 -7.53 8.47
C VAL A 171 2.57 -8.38 7.57
N MET A 172 2.16 -9.62 7.32
CA MET A 172 2.72 -10.51 6.31
C MET A 172 1.94 -10.36 5.02
N ARG A 173 2.58 -9.93 3.94
CA ARG A 173 1.99 -9.86 2.59
C ARG A 173 2.57 -10.90 1.67
N TYR A 174 1.79 -11.39 0.72
CA TYR A 174 2.29 -12.26 -0.34
C TYR A 174 3.13 -11.47 -1.33
N LYS A 175 4.26 -12.05 -1.74
CA LYS A 175 5.06 -11.58 -2.86
C LYS A 175 4.73 -12.45 -4.06
N ARG A 176 4.11 -11.87 -5.08
CA ARG A 176 3.82 -12.57 -6.35
C ARG A 176 4.75 -12.14 -7.46
N HIS A 177 5.12 -13.09 -8.31
CA HIS A 177 5.83 -12.84 -9.55
C HIS A 177 5.14 -13.66 -10.65
N ALA A 178 4.71 -13.00 -11.73
CA ALA A 178 3.93 -13.62 -12.82
C ALA A 178 2.72 -14.44 -12.30
N GLY A 179 1.99 -13.90 -11.32
CA GLY A 179 0.81 -14.56 -10.71
C GLY A 179 1.14 -15.65 -9.67
N LYS A 180 2.37 -16.19 -9.68
CA LYS A 180 2.83 -17.22 -8.75
C LYS A 180 3.33 -16.61 -7.43
N LEU A 181 3.03 -17.30 -6.32
CA LEU A 181 3.57 -16.95 -5.01
C LEU A 181 5.07 -17.29 -4.97
N VAL A 182 5.92 -16.30 -4.71
CA VAL A 182 7.38 -16.46 -4.64
C VAL A 182 7.95 -16.16 -3.25
N GLY A 183 7.09 -15.88 -2.26
CA GLY A 183 7.48 -15.65 -0.87
C GLY A 183 6.60 -14.63 -0.19
N TYR A 184 7.10 -14.06 0.91
CA TYR A 184 6.37 -13.10 1.73
C TYR A 184 7.14 -11.80 1.88
N THR A 185 6.46 -10.74 2.28
CA THR A 185 7.06 -9.46 2.64
C THR A 185 6.40 -8.93 3.89
N TRP A 186 7.22 -8.49 4.82
CA TRP A 186 6.77 -8.03 6.13
C TRP A 186 6.65 -6.51 6.16
N TYR A 187 5.65 -6.03 6.89
CA TYR A 187 5.44 -4.60 7.12
C TYR A 187 5.04 -4.31 8.56
N VAL A 188 5.66 -3.33 9.19
CA VAL A 188 5.18 -2.76 10.45
C VAL A 188 4.17 -1.66 10.11
N SER A 189 2.95 -1.82 10.59
CA SER A 189 1.85 -0.88 10.40
C SER A 189 1.53 -0.21 11.73
N ILE A 190 1.67 1.12 11.80
CA ILE A 190 1.39 1.93 12.99
C ILE A 190 0.27 2.92 12.65
N MET A 191 -0.84 2.80 13.35
CA MET A 191 -1.95 3.73 13.29
C MET A 191 -1.81 4.77 14.40
N VAL A 192 -1.79 6.03 14.02
CA VAL A 192 -1.79 7.15 14.95
C VAL A 192 -3.04 8.00 14.81
N LYS A 193 -3.49 8.58 15.92
CA LYS A 193 -4.47 9.65 15.96
C LYS A 193 -3.74 10.97 15.79
N MET A 194 -4.28 11.81 14.93
CA MET A 194 -3.82 13.17 14.72
C MET A 194 -4.82 14.12 15.39
N ASP A 195 -4.36 14.81 16.43
CA ASP A 195 -5.20 15.71 17.23
C ASP A 195 -5.40 17.09 16.56
N ASN A 196 -4.45 17.55 15.74
CA ASN A 196 -4.54 18.86 15.08
C ASN A 196 -5.29 18.80 13.72
N PRO A 197 -6.40 19.54 13.55
CA PRO A 197 -7.09 19.72 12.28
C PRO A 197 -6.28 20.33 11.15
N GLU A 198 -5.26 21.15 11.42
CA GLU A 198 -4.48 21.79 10.37
C GLU A 198 -3.48 20.84 9.71
N MET A 199 -3.04 19.81 10.43
CA MET A 199 -2.31 18.68 9.84
C MET A 199 -3.21 17.77 8.95
N ARG A 200 -4.50 18.11 8.78
CA ARG A 200 -5.39 17.51 7.78
C ARG A 200 -5.06 17.99 6.37
N LYS A 201 -4.41 19.15 6.19
CA LYS A 201 -4.04 19.64 4.86
C LYS A 201 -2.83 18.82 4.35
N PRO A 202 -2.95 18.13 3.21
CA PRO A 202 -1.80 17.46 2.60
C PRO A 202 -0.69 18.49 2.41
N ARG A 203 0.54 18.18 2.82
CA ARG A 203 1.64 19.14 2.67
C ARG A 203 1.94 19.44 1.20
N ARG A 204 1.67 18.44 0.35
CA ARG A 204 1.93 18.40 -1.09
C ARG A 204 0.75 17.75 -1.78
N ILE A 205 -0.10 18.55 -2.42
CA ILE A 205 -1.22 18.06 -3.22
C ILE A 205 -0.75 17.97 -4.67
N GLY A 206 -0.76 16.75 -5.22
CA GLY A 206 -0.39 16.52 -6.61
C GLY A 206 -1.60 16.46 -7.52
N THR A 207 -1.70 17.35 -8.50
CA THR A 207 -2.68 17.27 -9.58
C THR A 207 -2.02 16.60 -10.79
N LEU A 208 -2.48 15.39 -11.11
CA LEU A 208 -2.06 14.61 -12.27
C LEU A 208 -2.88 14.99 -13.48
N TRP A 209 -2.16 15.37 -14.53
CA TRP A 209 -2.67 15.72 -15.84
C TRP A 209 -2.13 14.71 -16.87
N PRO A 210 -2.86 13.63 -17.16
CA PRO A 210 -2.47 12.68 -18.18
C PRO A 210 -2.54 13.32 -19.57
N SER A 211 -1.60 13.00 -20.46
CA SER A 211 -1.51 13.59 -21.80
C SER A 211 -0.86 12.63 -22.81
N TRP A 212 -0.89 12.99 -24.10
CA TRP A 212 -0.13 12.33 -25.16
C TRP A 212 0.30 13.34 -26.22
N LYS A 213 1.24 14.21 -25.89
CA LYS A 213 1.71 15.27 -26.79
C LYS A 213 3.12 14.96 -27.28
N VAL A 214 3.33 14.86 -28.58
CA VAL A 214 4.65 14.78 -29.19
C VAL A 214 5.27 16.18 -29.16
N GLU A 215 6.44 16.29 -28.54
CA GLU A 215 7.21 17.53 -28.46
C GLU A 215 8.14 17.67 -29.68
N PRO A 216 8.65 18.88 -29.98
CA PRO A 216 9.49 19.13 -31.16
C PRO A 216 10.77 18.28 -31.21
N ASP A 217 11.29 17.86 -30.05
CA ASP A 217 12.45 16.98 -29.93
C ASP A 217 12.13 15.49 -30.21
N GLY A 218 10.87 15.18 -30.51
CA GLY A 218 10.38 13.83 -30.76
C GLY A 218 10.05 13.03 -29.50
N SER A 219 10.25 13.59 -28.30
CA SER A 219 9.77 13.01 -27.06
C SER A 219 8.24 13.10 -26.96
N ILE A 220 7.64 12.30 -26.07
CA ILE A 220 6.18 12.29 -25.90
C ILE A 220 5.86 12.65 -24.45
N LEU A 221 5.27 13.81 -24.21
CA LEU A 221 4.69 14.18 -22.93
C LEU A 221 3.51 13.24 -22.63
N VAL A 222 3.68 12.43 -21.58
CA VAL A 222 2.68 11.45 -21.15
C VAL A 222 1.90 11.93 -19.94
N MET A 223 2.52 12.75 -19.09
CA MET A 223 1.93 13.19 -17.85
C MET A 223 2.60 14.46 -17.36
N ARG A 224 1.77 15.36 -16.81
CA ARG A 224 2.21 16.51 -16.04
C ARG A 224 1.72 16.37 -14.60
N LEU A 225 2.58 16.64 -13.63
CA LEU A 225 2.27 16.65 -12.20
C LEU A 225 2.51 18.07 -11.68
N GLU A 226 1.42 18.75 -11.35
CA GLU A 226 1.47 20.01 -10.61
C GLU A 226 1.40 19.69 -9.11
N ILE A 227 2.32 20.24 -8.31
CA ILE A 227 2.35 20.05 -6.86
C ILE A 227 2.10 21.39 -6.19
N ASP A 228 1.00 21.49 -5.47
CA ASP A 228 0.69 22.60 -4.58
C ASP A 228 1.27 22.31 -3.19
N TYR A 229 2.15 23.20 -2.70
CA TYR A 229 2.72 23.13 -1.36
C TYR A 229 1.94 24.03 -0.40
N LEU A 230 2.05 23.77 0.91
CA LEU A 230 1.36 24.56 1.94
C LEU A 230 1.83 26.02 2.02
N ASP A 231 3.05 26.30 1.60
CA ASP A 231 3.60 27.67 1.54
C ASP A 231 3.05 28.47 0.34
N GLY A 232 2.14 27.88 -0.45
CA GLY A 232 1.56 28.47 -1.65
C GLY A 232 2.44 28.34 -2.89
N SER A 233 3.65 27.78 -2.77
CA SER A 233 4.49 27.50 -3.93
C SER A 233 3.90 26.37 -4.78
N LYS A 234 4.20 26.42 -6.08
CA LYS A 234 3.81 25.39 -7.05
C LYS A 234 5.04 24.81 -7.73
N LYS A 235 5.00 23.51 -8.00
CA LYS A 235 6.02 22.85 -8.82
C LYS A 235 5.37 22.04 -9.94
N ASP A 236 5.77 22.33 -11.17
CA ASP A 236 5.36 21.57 -12.35
C ASP A 236 6.44 20.54 -12.74
N ILE A 237 6.04 19.30 -12.96
CA ILE A 237 6.92 18.20 -13.35
C ILE A 237 6.32 17.48 -14.55
N LYS A 238 7.10 17.39 -15.63
CA LYS A 238 6.69 16.75 -16.88
C LYS A 238 7.40 15.42 -17.08
N TYR A 239 6.65 14.39 -17.45
CA TYR A 239 7.16 13.05 -17.70
C TYR A 239 7.04 12.73 -19.18
N HIS A 240 8.18 12.47 -19.81
CA HIS A 240 8.29 12.23 -21.24
C HIS A 240 8.78 10.83 -21.53
N LEU A 241 8.16 10.15 -22.49
CA LEU A 241 8.79 9.03 -23.15
C LEU A 241 9.86 9.59 -24.11
N PRO A 242 11.02 8.93 -24.21
CA PRO A 242 12.14 9.46 -24.99
C PRO A 242 11.82 9.52 -26.50
N PRO A 243 12.60 10.32 -27.26
CA PRO A 243 12.54 10.31 -28.71
C PRO A 243 12.66 8.90 -29.30
N GLY A 244 12.00 8.65 -30.43
CA GLY A 244 11.99 7.33 -31.09
C GLY A 244 10.98 6.32 -30.53
N THR A 245 10.26 6.66 -29.46
CA THR A 245 9.21 5.80 -28.87
C THR A 245 8.14 5.40 -29.89
N ILE A 246 7.67 6.32 -30.74
CA ILE A 246 6.67 6.02 -31.77
C ILE A 246 7.21 5.02 -32.80
N SER A 247 8.45 5.18 -33.25
CA SER A 247 9.07 4.28 -34.23
C SER A 247 9.23 2.88 -33.65
N ARG A 248 9.71 2.79 -32.40
CA ARG A 248 9.83 1.52 -31.66
C ARG A 248 8.47 0.84 -31.47
N ALA A 249 7.46 1.61 -31.07
CA ALA A 249 6.10 1.09 -30.89
C ALA A 249 5.50 0.60 -32.21
N ARG A 250 5.65 1.37 -33.30
CA ARG A 250 5.14 0.96 -34.62
C ARG A 250 5.75 -0.35 -35.10
N ARG A 251 7.08 -0.52 -34.98
CA ARG A 251 7.74 -1.78 -35.33
C ARG A 251 7.19 -2.94 -34.49
N ALA A 252 7.16 -2.76 -33.16
CA ALA A 252 6.69 -3.79 -32.23
C ALA A 252 5.23 -4.21 -32.47
N TYR A 253 4.32 -3.26 -32.68
CA TYR A 253 2.92 -3.56 -32.99
C TYR A 253 2.74 -4.16 -34.39
N HIS A 254 3.48 -3.67 -35.39
CA HIS A 254 3.41 -4.23 -36.75
C HIS A 254 3.82 -5.70 -36.77
N LEU A 255 4.97 -6.04 -36.19
CA LEU A 255 5.50 -7.41 -36.13
C LEU A 255 4.57 -8.37 -35.36
N SER A 256 3.88 -7.89 -34.33
CA SER A 256 2.89 -8.68 -33.60
C SER A 256 1.61 -8.88 -34.40
N ILE A 257 1.07 -7.84 -35.04
CA ILE A 257 -0.15 -7.91 -35.85
C ILE A 257 0.02 -8.88 -37.04
N ILE A 258 1.19 -8.86 -37.67
CA ILE A 258 1.50 -9.76 -38.80
C ILE A 258 1.93 -11.17 -38.34
N GLY A 259 1.96 -11.44 -37.03
CA GLY A 259 2.30 -12.74 -36.45
C GLY A 259 3.75 -13.18 -36.62
N GLN A 260 4.64 -12.27 -37.03
CA GLN A 260 6.05 -12.58 -37.30
C GLN A 260 6.90 -12.58 -36.03
N ASP A 261 6.65 -11.66 -35.09
CA ASP A 261 7.40 -11.62 -33.83
C ASP A 261 6.62 -10.94 -32.69
N ASN A 262 6.21 -11.75 -31.70
CA ASN A 262 5.59 -11.26 -30.46
C ASN A 262 6.63 -10.84 -29.40
N ILE A 263 7.91 -11.19 -29.58
CA ILE A 263 9.00 -10.87 -28.65
C ILE A 263 9.26 -9.36 -28.66
N GLU A 264 9.31 -8.71 -29.82
CA GLU A 264 9.47 -7.25 -29.90
C GLU A 264 8.32 -6.48 -29.21
N TYR A 265 7.07 -6.93 -29.39
CA TYR A 265 5.92 -6.37 -28.68
C TYR A 265 6.07 -6.51 -27.16
N ASN A 266 6.37 -7.72 -26.69
CA ASN A 266 6.55 -7.98 -25.27
C ASN A 266 7.71 -7.17 -24.67
N ASN A 267 8.81 -6.99 -25.41
CA ASN A 267 9.95 -6.19 -25.00
C ASN A 267 9.62 -4.70 -24.92
N PHE A 268 8.86 -4.18 -25.89
CA PHE A 268 8.37 -2.80 -25.87
C PHE A 268 7.41 -2.57 -24.69
N ASP A 269 6.44 -3.45 -24.50
CA ASP A 269 5.47 -3.32 -23.41
C ASP A 269 6.12 -3.41 -22.03
N ARG A 270 7.05 -4.36 -21.83
CA ARG A 270 7.84 -4.48 -20.60
C ARG A 270 8.63 -3.22 -20.31
N TRP A 271 9.35 -2.69 -21.30
CA TRP A 271 10.10 -1.44 -21.15
C TRP A 271 9.21 -0.25 -20.78
N ARG A 272 8.03 -0.13 -21.42
CA ARG A 272 7.05 0.92 -21.13
C ARG A 272 6.52 0.79 -19.70
N MET A 273 6.12 -0.41 -19.29
CA MET A 273 5.61 -0.67 -17.95
C MET A 273 6.67 -0.43 -16.86
N ASP A 274 7.92 -0.79 -17.08
CA ASP A 274 9.00 -0.52 -16.14
C ASP A 274 9.28 0.99 -16.00
N THR A 275 9.17 1.74 -17.10
CA THR A 275 9.24 3.20 -17.08
C THR A 275 8.08 3.80 -16.27
N TYR A 276 6.86 3.32 -16.49
CA TYR A 276 5.68 3.79 -15.75
C TYR A 276 5.72 3.45 -14.26
N ARG A 277 6.23 2.28 -13.89
CA ARG A 277 6.46 1.92 -12.48
C ARG A 277 7.48 2.86 -11.82
N LYS A 278 8.57 3.21 -12.51
CA LYS A 278 9.56 4.17 -12.00
C LYS A 278 8.93 5.55 -11.78
N TRP A 279 8.13 6.04 -12.73
CA TRP A 279 7.40 7.30 -12.58
C TRP A 279 6.35 7.24 -11.47
N ALA A 280 5.60 6.15 -11.34
CA ALA A 280 4.64 5.96 -10.26
C ALA A 280 5.30 6.03 -8.87
N VAL A 281 6.49 5.43 -8.72
CA VAL A 281 7.30 5.54 -7.50
C VAL A 281 7.73 6.99 -7.24
N ASP A 282 8.16 7.72 -8.28
CA ASP A 282 8.57 9.12 -8.15
C ASP A 282 7.41 10.03 -7.75
N VAL A 283 6.27 9.95 -8.45
CA VAL A 283 5.03 10.67 -8.10
C VAL A 283 4.65 10.43 -6.64
N CYS A 284 4.55 9.15 -6.23
CA CYS A 284 4.14 8.79 -4.86
C CYS A 284 5.17 9.17 -3.78
N LYS A 285 6.43 9.45 -4.14
CA LYS A 285 7.42 10.03 -3.21
C LYS A 285 7.23 11.52 -3.02
N ARG A 286 6.79 12.22 -4.07
CA ARG A 286 6.68 13.68 -4.12
C ARG A 286 5.41 14.23 -3.47
N VAL A 287 4.32 13.47 -3.45
CA VAL A 287 3.01 13.97 -3.04
C VAL A 287 2.42 13.19 -1.89
N ASP A 288 1.55 13.83 -1.13
CA ASP A 288 0.82 13.23 0.00
C ASP A 288 -0.61 12.83 -0.39
N VAL A 289 -1.19 13.52 -1.37
CA VAL A 289 -2.50 13.24 -1.99
C VAL A 289 -2.39 13.44 -3.49
N ILE A 290 -3.10 12.61 -4.26
CA ILE A 290 -3.19 12.71 -5.71
C ILE A 290 -4.62 13.08 -6.10
N LYS A 291 -4.76 14.18 -6.85
CA LYS A 291 -5.94 14.51 -7.65
C LYS A 291 -5.65 14.09 -9.07
N GLN A 292 -6.51 13.26 -9.66
CA GLN A 292 -6.39 12.85 -11.04
C GLN A 292 -7.46 13.58 -11.85
N VAL A 293 -7.03 14.42 -12.80
CA VAL A 293 -7.94 15.00 -13.78
C VAL A 293 -8.42 13.90 -14.72
N ASP A 294 -9.72 13.89 -14.98
CA ASP A 294 -10.31 12.97 -15.96
C ASP A 294 -9.57 13.05 -17.30
N PHE A 295 -8.91 11.96 -17.68
CA PHE A 295 -8.14 11.87 -18.91
C PHE A 295 -9.02 11.87 -20.18
N THR A 296 -10.34 11.74 -20.01
CA THR A 296 -11.33 11.88 -21.10
C THR A 296 -11.72 13.33 -21.34
N LYS A 297 -11.43 14.24 -20.40
CA LYS A 297 -11.63 15.68 -20.54
C LYS A 297 -10.30 16.33 -20.92
N PRO A 298 -10.09 16.69 -22.20
CA PRO A 298 -8.86 17.37 -22.59
C PRO A 298 -8.72 18.69 -21.84
N ILE A 299 -7.48 19.00 -21.48
CA ILE A 299 -7.07 20.17 -20.71
C ILE A 299 -7.64 21.45 -21.33
N GLY A 300 -8.54 22.14 -20.63
CA GLY A 300 -8.91 23.53 -20.94
C GLY A 300 -9.34 23.80 -22.38
N LEU A 301 -9.88 22.79 -23.07
CA LEU A 301 -10.28 22.89 -24.47
C LEU A 301 -11.76 22.60 -24.60
N GLU A 302 -12.43 23.47 -25.34
CA GLU A 302 -13.79 23.24 -25.80
C GLU A 302 -13.83 21.92 -26.59
N VAL A 303 -14.96 21.22 -26.50
CA VAL A 303 -15.19 19.98 -27.24
C VAL A 303 -14.98 20.26 -28.73
N GLY A 304 -13.91 19.72 -29.32
CA GLY A 304 -13.58 19.90 -30.75
C GLY A 304 -12.21 20.53 -31.04
N SER A 305 -11.50 21.07 -30.04
CA SER A 305 -10.17 21.66 -30.27
C SER A 305 -9.06 20.61 -30.35
N SER A 306 -8.18 20.69 -31.36
CA SER A 306 -7.00 19.83 -31.46
C SER A 306 -5.80 20.47 -30.72
N VAL A 307 -5.17 19.74 -29.79
CA VAL A 307 -3.92 20.20 -29.15
C VAL A 307 -2.77 19.95 -30.14
N PRO A 308 -1.96 20.95 -30.51
CA PRO A 308 -0.77 20.74 -31.34
C PRO A 308 0.15 19.66 -30.75
N GLY A 309 0.55 18.70 -31.58
CA GLY A 309 1.37 17.56 -31.16
C GLY A 309 0.60 16.37 -30.58
N THR A 310 -0.71 16.47 -30.36
CA THR A 310 -1.54 15.30 -30.02
C THR A 310 -2.03 14.62 -31.29
N ILE A 311 -1.52 13.41 -31.56
CA ILE A 311 -1.92 12.64 -32.74
C ILE A 311 -2.73 11.41 -32.27
N PRO A 312 -4.01 11.27 -32.65
CA PRO A 312 -4.90 10.21 -32.15
C PRO A 312 -4.33 8.79 -32.30
N ARG A 313 -3.68 8.49 -33.43
CA ARG A 313 -3.03 7.19 -33.70
C ARG A 313 -1.87 6.84 -32.77
N HIS A 314 -1.31 7.81 -32.03
CA HIS A 314 -0.22 7.58 -31.06
C HIS A 314 -0.74 7.29 -29.66
N ARG A 315 -1.99 7.64 -29.36
CA ARG A 315 -2.61 7.42 -28.04
C ARG A 315 -2.55 5.95 -27.57
N PRO A 316 -2.83 4.93 -28.41
CA PRO A 316 -2.69 3.53 -28.01
C PRO A 316 -1.24 3.12 -27.72
N LEU A 317 -0.26 3.75 -28.38
CA LEU A 317 1.16 3.47 -28.21
C LEU A 317 1.68 3.97 -26.87
N VAL A 318 1.14 5.10 -26.40
CA VAL A 318 1.43 5.64 -25.06
C VAL A 318 0.68 4.84 -24.00
N ALA A 319 -0.57 4.40 -24.25
CA ALA A 319 -1.36 3.62 -23.30
C ALA A 319 -1.42 4.25 -21.89
N VAL A 320 -1.85 5.52 -21.82
CA VAL A 320 -1.94 6.33 -20.59
C VAL A 320 -2.70 5.61 -19.45
N GLY A 321 -3.68 4.76 -19.79
CA GLY A 321 -4.39 3.93 -18.81
C GLY A 321 -3.47 3.02 -17.99
N LEU A 322 -2.40 2.49 -18.59
CA LEU A 322 -1.41 1.66 -17.89
C LEU A 322 -0.58 2.48 -16.90
N LEU A 323 -0.22 3.72 -17.25
CA LEU A 323 0.45 4.64 -16.33
C LEU A 323 -0.45 4.98 -15.12
N ILE A 324 -1.71 5.31 -15.38
CA ILE A 324 -2.70 5.58 -14.32
C ILE A 324 -2.87 4.36 -13.41
N ALA A 325 -2.96 3.16 -13.98
CA ALA A 325 -3.04 1.92 -13.22
C ALA A 325 -1.79 1.71 -12.34
N ALA A 326 -0.59 1.92 -12.87
CA ALA A 326 0.66 1.82 -12.10
C ALA A 326 0.73 2.84 -10.96
N ILE A 327 0.25 4.06 -11.18
CA ILE A 327 0.16 5.10 -10.13
C ILE A 327 -0.85 4.70 -9.06
N ARG A 328 -2.04 4.22 -9.44
CA ARG A 328 -3.07 3.75 -8.50
C ARG A 328 -2.57 2.60 -7.64
N GLU A 329 -1.94 1.60 -8.26
CA GLU A 329 -1.33 0.46 -7.55
C GLU A 329 -0.30 0.96 -6.52
N LYS A 330 0.58 1.88 -6.93
CA LYS A 330 1.63 2.39 -6.04
C LYS A 330 1.09 3.28 -4.93
N ALA A 331 0.09 4.12 -5.22
CA ALA A 331 -0.56 4.99 -4.25
C ALA A 331 -1.27 4.16 -3.17
N ASN A 332 -2.01 3.13 -3.57
CA ASN A 332 -2.66 2.17 -2.66
C ASN A 332 -1.63 1.47 -1.76
N GLY A 333 -0.52 0.99 -2.34
CA GLY A 333 0.56 0.37 -1.58
C GLY A 333 1.28 1.32 -0.61
N SER A 334 1.18 2.63 -0.83
CA SER A 334 1.88 3.67 -0.06
C SER A 334 0.94 4.48 0.86
N GLY A 335 -0.35 4.14 0.92
CA GLY A 335 -1.35 4.83 1.73
C GLY A 335 -1.66 6.26 1.28
N ILE A 336 -1.47 6.56 -0.02
CA ILE A 336 -1.77 7.88 -0.61
C ILE A 336 -3.20 7.86 -1.12
N SER A 337 -4.01 8.84 -0.71
CA SER A 337 -5.36 9.02 -1.24
C SER A 337 -5.32 9.48 -2.68
N LEU A 338 -6.09 8.81 -3.54
CA LEU A 338 -6.29 9.18 -4.93
C LEU A 338 -7.77 9.57 -5.12
N ALA A 339 -8.00 10.82 -5.52
CA ALA A 339 -9.32 11.34 -5.86
C ALA A 339 -9.37 11.66 -7.36
N THR A 340 -10.49 11.35 -8.02
CA THR A 340 -10.73 11.78 -9.40
C THR A 340 -11.54 13.06 -9.36
N GLU A 341 -11.10 14.10 -10.08
CA GLU A 341 -11.85 15.36 -10.28
C GLU A 341 -12.38 15.46 -11.72
#